data_AF-A0A942CGK5-F1
#
_entry.id   AF-A0A942CGK5-F1
#
_cell.length_a   1.000
_cell.length_b   1.000
_cell.length_c   1.000
_cell.angle_alpha   90.00
_cell.angle_beta   90.00
_cell.angle_gamma   90.00
#
_symmetry.space_group_name_H-M   'P 1'
#
loop_
_entity.id
_entity.type
_entity.pdbx_description
1 polymer ?
#
loop_
_entity_poly.entity_id
_entity_poly.type
_entity_poly.pdbx_seq_one_letter_code
_entity_poly.pdbx_strand_id
1 'polypeptide(L)'
;MSNRTIRVLKPVVFLLCLLPFFYLVQHFRTEDLGADPVATITHFTGNWALYMLLGSLAITPIRRLSTSLGWLVRFRRMLGLFAFFYATLHLATYVFLFSGFDIVTAFSALRQHDVNTIAQQWHEVWPRMIDDAKKRPFIQIGLLAWCILLALALTSPQRVMRWMGGKRWKTLHRTVYGAAALAVIHYWMVVKTGVLEPWKVTAVLAVLLLARIVWQLRHSRPQTRTPTRI
;
A
#
# COMPACT_ATOMS: atom_id res chain seq x y z
N MET A 1 -10.05 17.78 19.64
CA MET A 1 -8.63 18.03 19.31
C MET A 1 -8.50 19.27 18.43
N SER A 2 -7.62 20.20 18.80
CA SER A 2 -7.48 21.50 18.11
C SER A 2 -6.83 21.35 16.71
N ASN A 3 -7.18 22.26 15.79
CA ASN A 3 -6.55 22.35 14.46
C ASN A 3 -5.03 22.62 14.56
N ARG A 4 -4.58 23.35 15.58
CA ARG A 4 -3.14 23.59 15.82
C ARG A 4 -2.42 22.28 16.13
N THR A 5 -2.98 21.44 17.00
CA THR A 5 -2.45 20.10 17.32
C THR A 5 -2.34 19.22 16.08
N ILE A 6 -3.38 19.20 15.23
CA ILE A 6 -3.37 18.41 13.98
C ILE A 6 -2.27 18.89 13.03
N ARG A 7 -2.04 20.20 12.94
CA ARG A 7 -0.98 20.77 12.09
C ARG A 7 0.40 20.30 12.52
N VAL A 8 0.63 20.18 13.83
CA VAL A 8 1.89 19.65 14.41
C VAL A 8 1.99 18.12 14.28
N LEU A 9 0.89 17.39 14.47
CA LEU A 9 0.91 15.93 14.38
C LEU A 9 1.10 15.40 12.96
N LYS A 10 0.69 16.13 11.93
CA LYS A 10 0.89 15.72 10.53
C LYS A 10 2.35 15.43 10.17
N PRO A 11 3.31 16.37 10.36
CA PRO A 11 4.72 16.08 10.09
C PRO A 11 5.26 14.99 11.00
N VAL A 12 4.85 14.90 12.27
CA VAL A 12 5.25 13.81 13.16
C VAL A 12 4.84 12.44 12.60
N VAL A 13 3.56 12.26 12.23
CA VAL A 13 3.09 11.01 11.64
C VAL A 13 3.76 10.73 10.30
N PHE A 14 4.02 11.75 9.50
CA PHE A 14 4.77 11.60 8.24
C PHE A 14 6.18 11.05 8.48
N LEU A 15 6.92 11.62 9.45
CA LEU A 15 8.26 11.15 9.83
C LEU A 15 8.22 9.73 10.41
N LEU A 16 7.22 9.42 11.24
CA LEU A 16 7.01 8.06 11.75
C LEU A 16 6.76 7.05 10.61
N CYS A 17 6.03 7.44 9.57
CA CYS A 17 5.82 6.59 8.40
C CYS A 17 7.09 6.42 7.54
N LEU A 18 8.07 7.33 7.63
CA LEU A 18 9.37 7.23 6.97
C LEU A 18 10.42 6.49 7.80
N LEU A 19 10.24 6.39 9.12
CA LEU A 19 11.19 5.71 10.02
C LEU A 19 11.58 4.31 9.53
N PRO A 20 10.65 3.44 9.08
CA PRO A 20 11.01 2.12 8.58
C PRO A 20 11.91 2.15 7.34
N PHE A 21 11.68 3.13 6.45
CA PHE A 21 12.56 3.34 5.29
C PHE A 21 13.97 3.73 5.73
N PHE A 22 14.10 4.65 6.69
CA PHE A 22 15.43 5.02 7.22
C PHE A 22 16.10 3.85 7.94
N TYR A 23 15.35 3.08 8.72
CA TYR A 23 15.83 1.86 9.36
C TYR A 23 16.43 0.90 8.32
N LEU A 24 15.69 0.65 7.23
CA LEU A 24 16.12 -0.23 6.14
C LEU A 24 17.39 0.30 5.45
N VAL A 25 17.46 1.60 5.17
CA VAL A 25 18.65 2.23 4.55
C VAL A 25 19.88 2.10 5.44
N GLN A 26 19.73 2.25 6.76
CA GLN A 26 20.85 2.08 7.68
C GLN A 26 21.38 0.64 7.68
N HIS A 27 20.50 -0.35 7.80
CA HIS A 27 20.90 -1.76 7.81
C HIS A 27 21.50 -2.20 6.47
N PHE A 28 21.01 -1.65 5.36
CA PHE A 28 21.64 -1.85 4.06
C PHE A 28 23.06 -1.31 4.00
N ARG A 29 23.31 -0.12 4.57
CA ARG A 29 24.64 0.51 4.60
C ARG A 29 25.64 -0.21 5.50
N THR A 30 25.17 -0.79 6.60
CA THR A 30 26.00 -1.54 7.53
C THR A 30 26.12 -3.02 7.16
N GLU A 31 25.59 -3.43 6.00
CA GLU A 31 25.54 -4.82 5.52
C GLU A 31 24.85 -5.78 6.52
N ASP A 32 23.99 -5.24 7.39
CA ASP A 32 23.33 -5.95 8.48
C ASP A 32 21.87 -6.32 8.10
N LEU A 33 21.72 -6.96 6.94
CA LEU A 33 20.41 -7.44 6.44
C LEU A 33 20.25 -8.96 6.54
N GLY A 34 21.24 -9.64 7.11
CA GLY A 34 21.30 -11.09 7.23
C GLY A 34 21.78 -11.79 5.95
N ALA A 35 21.56 -13.10 5.89
CA ALA A 35 22.12 -13.98 4.84
C ALA A 35 21.53 -13.76 3.44
N ASP A 36 20.28 -13.29 3.33
CA ASP A 36 19.63 -12.94 2.06
C ASP A 36 19.07 -11.51 2.13
N PRO A 37 19.91 -10.50 1.85
CA PRO A 37 19.51 -9.09 1.92
C PRO A 37 18.33 -8.75 1.01
N VAL A 38 18.25 -9.37 -0.16
CA VAL A 38 17.20 -9.09 -1.15
C VAL A 38 15.86 -9.57 -0.62
N ALA A 39 15.78 -10.81 -0.13
CA ALA A 39 14.56 -11.31 0.49
C ALA A 39 14.15 -10.47 1.71
N THR A 40 15.11 -10.10 2.58
CA THR A 40 14.84 -9.23 3.74
C THR A 40 14.21 -7.90 3.32
N ILE A 41 14.80 -7.21 2.32
CA ILE A 41 14.28 -5.93 1.81
C ILE A 41 12.88 -6.11 1.20
N THR A 42 12.68 -7.15 0.40
CA THR A 42 11.39 -7.44 -0.25
C THR A 42 10.29 -7.71 0.77
N HIS A 43 10.54 -8.56 1.78
CA HIS A 43 9.58 -8.86 2.83
C HIS A 43 9.31 -7.64 3.73
N PHE A 44 10.35 -6.90 4.12
CA PHE A 44 10.21 -5.72 4.96
C PHE A 44 9.34 -4.64 4.28
N THR A 45 9.64 -4.30 3.02
CA THR A 45 8.88 -3.29 2.27
C THR A 45 7.44 -3.74 2.01
N GLY A 46 7.22 -5.03 1.71
CA GLY A 46 5.88 -5.60 1.54
C GLY A 46 5.03 -5.56 2.83
N ASN A 47 5.63 -5.89 3.97
CA ASN A 47 4.98 -5.83 5.28
C ASN A 47 4.55 -4.39 5.62
N TRP A 48 5.44 -3.41 5.43
CA TRP A 48 5.09 -2.01 5.67
C TRP A 48 4.04 -1.47 4.71
N ALA A 49 4.01 -1.92 3.45
CA ALA A 49 2.92 -1.60 2.53
C ALA A 49 1.56 -2.09 3.07
N LEU A 50 1.50 -3.33 3.56
CA LEU A 50 0.30 -3.90 4.18
C LEU A 50 -0.08 -3.16 5.48
N TYR A 51 0.87 -2.86 6.35
CA TYR A 51 0.59 -2.17 7.62
C TYR A 51 0.02 -0.76 7.38
N MET A 52 0.57 -0.02 6.44
CA MET A 52 0.07 1.31 6.06
C MET A 52 -1.33 1.21 5.42
N LEU A 53 -1.56 0.20 4.58
CA LEU A 53 -2.86 -0.05 3.96
C LEU A 53 -3.92 -0.40 5.01
N LEU A 54 -3.63 -1.35 5.90
CA LEU A 54 -4.52 -1.76 6.99
C LEU A 54 -4.76 -0.61 7.98
N GLY A 55 -3.73 0.18 8.31
CA GLY A 55 -3.87 1.37 9.14
C GLY A 55 -4.82 2.40 8.53
N SER A 56 -4.73 2.64 7.22
CA SER A 56 -5.67 3.50 6.50
C SER A 56 -7.11 2.98 6.55
N LEU A 57 -7.30 1.66 6.41
CA LEU A 57 -8.61 1.02 6.50
C LEU A 57 -9.17 1.07 7.93
N ALA A 58 -8.33 0.92 8.94
CA ALA A 58 -8.68 0.89 10.36
C ALA A 58 -9.25 2.21 10.89
N ILE A 59 -8.87 3.35 10.30
CA ILE A 59 -9.37 4.67 10.72
C ILE A 59 -10.91 4.76 10.65
N THR A 60 -11.53 4.09 9.68
CA THR A 60 -13.00 4.15 9.52
C THR A 60 -13.76 3.43 10.63
N PRO A 61 -13.49 2.14 10.95
CA PRO A 61 -14.12 1.48 12.09
C PRO A 61 -13.73 2.12 13.43
N ILE A 62 -12.48 2.56 13.62
CA ILE A 62 -12.05 3.23 14.87
C ILE A 62 -12.91 4.47 15.15
N ARG A 63 -13.15 5.32 14.15
CA ARG A 63 -14.03 6.49 14.29
C ARG A 63 -15.46 6.12 14.67
N ARG A 64 -15.94 4.95 14.23
CA ARG A 64 -17.31 4.49 14.51
C ARG A 64 -17.46 3.95 15.92
N LEU A 65 -16.41 3.33 16.46
CA LEU A 65 -16.39 2.85 17.85
C LEU A 65 -16.20 4.00 18.83
N SER A 66 -15.42 5.02 18.46
CA SER A 66 -15.18 6.20 19.29
C SER A 66 -15.27 7.48 18.47
N THR A 67 -16.36 8.23 18.66
CA THR A 67 -16.61 9.50 17.98
C THR A 67 -15.57 10.57 18.36
N SER A 68 -15.00 10.50 19.56
CA SER A 68 -13.93 11.41 20.02
C SER A 68 -12.64 11.25 19.19
N LEU A 69 -12.42 10.08 18.57
CA LEU A 69 -11.29 9.79 17.69
C LEU A 69 -11.52 10.20 16.22
N GLY A 70 -12.61 10.93 15.90
CA GLY A 70 -12.91 11.35 14.53
C GLY A 70 -11.84 12.21 13.85
N TRP A 71 -10.93 12.80 14.63
CA TRP A 71 -9.78 13.55 14.11
C TRP A 71 -8.80 12.68 13.29
N LEU A 72 -8.73 11.36 13.53
CA LEU A 72 -7.87 10.42 12.82
C LEU A 72 -8.15 10.35 11.31
N VAL A 73 -9.37 10.68 10.88
CA VAL A 73 -9.74 10.73 9.45
C VAL A 73 -8.82 11.63 8.64
N ARG A 74 -8.25 12.68 9.26
CA ARG A 74 -7.33 13.61 8.60
C ARG A 74 -5.99 12.98 8.22
N PHE A 75 -5.66 11.81 8.76
CA PHE A 75 -4.42 11.06 8.52
C PHE A 75 -4.62 9.91 7.51
N ARG A 76 -5.88 9.55 7.20
CA ARG A 76 -6.21 8.42 6.31
C ARG A 76 -5.56 8.51 4.94
N ARG A 77 -5.59 9.70 4.32
CA ARG A 77 -4.98 9.92 3.00
C ARG A 77 -3.46 9.73 3.06
N MET A 78 -2.81 10.19 4.13
CA MET A 78 -1.37 10.08 4.30
C MET A 78 -0.94 8.61 4.43
N LEU A 79 -1.62 7.83 5.28
CA LEU A 79 -1.35 6.38 5.38
C LEU A 79 -1.57 5.65 4.04
N GLY A 80 -2.61 6.01 3.29
CA GLY A 80 -2.85 5.44 1.96
C GLY A 80 -1.75 5.76 0.95
N LEU A 81 -1.19 6.97 0.97
CA LEU A 81 -0.06 7.34 0.13
C LEU A 81 1.23 6.62 0.55
N PHE A 82 1.46 6.44 1.85
CA PHE A 82 2.58 5.64 2.34
C PHE A 82 2.43 4.15 1.99
N ALA A 83 1.22 3.61 2.01
CA ALA A 83 0.96 2.26 1.51
C ALA A 83 1.39 2.10 0.05
N PHE A 84 1.05 3.08 -0.81
CA PHE A 84 1.49 3.09 -2.19
C PHE A 84 3.01 3.30 -2.34
N PHE A 85 3.63 4.16 -1.52
CA PHE A 85 5.07 4.35 -1.48
C PHE A 85 5.80 3.04 -1.18
N TYR A 86 5.43 2.35 -0.09
CA TYR A 86 6.04 1.06 0.27
C TYR A 86 5.71 -0.04 -0.73
N ALA A 87 4.50 -0.06 -1.32
CA ALA A 87 4.17 -1.01 -2.38
C ALA A 87 5.02 -0.77 -3.65
N THR A 88 5.36 0.48 -3.95
CA THR A 88 6.25 0.83 -5.05
C THR A 88 7.70 0.44 -4.75
N LEU A 89 8.18 0.64 -3.51
CA LEU A 89 9.47 0.12 -3.09
C LEU A 89 9.52 -1.41 -3.19
N HIS A 90 8.48 -2.09 -2.72
CA HIS A 90 8.36 -3.55 -2.83
C HIS A 90 8.41 -4.03 -4.29
N LEU A 91 7.65 -3.41 -5.19
CA LEU A 91 7.74 -3.71 -6.63
C LEU A 91 9.13 -3.38 -7.20
N ALA A 92 9.74 -2.27 -6.77
CA ALA A 92 11.08 -1.88 -7.19
C ALA A 92 12.14 -2.92 -6.80
N THR A 93 11.97 -3.66 -5.69
CA THR A 93 12.87 -4.77 -5.36
C THR A 93 12.86 -5.87 -6.42
N TYR A 94 11.69 -6.20 -6.98
CA TYR A 94 11.58 -7.15 -8.07
C TYR A 94 12.27 -6.62 -9.34
N VAL A 95 12.01 -5.35 -9.69
CA VAL A 95 12.51 -4.73 -10.91
C VAL A 95 14.02 -4.50 -10.87
N PHE A 96 14.61 -4.13 -9.73
CA PHE A 96 16.01 -3.70 -9.65
C PHE A 96 16.93 -4.66 -8.89
N LEU A 97 16.41 -5.53 -8.02
CA LEU A 97 17.25 -6.47 -7.27
C LEU A 97 17.14 -7.91 -7.80
N PHE A 98 15.94 -8.36 -8.17
CA PHE A 98 15.72 -9.73 -8.64
C PHE A 98 15.96 -9.94 -10.14
N SER A 99 15.81 -8.89 -10.94
CA SER A 99 15.82 -8.99 -12.40
C SER A 99 17.23 -9.17 -13.00
N GLY A 100 18.28 -9.04 -12.18
CA GLY A 100 19.68 -9.02 -12.61
C GLY A 100 20.18 -7.64 -13.05
N PHE A 101 19.42 -6.57 -12.77
CA PHE A 101 19.84 -5.20 -13.04
C PHE A 101 21.01 -4.78 -12.11
N ASP A 102 22.16 -4.44 -12.70
CA ASP A 102 23.32 -3.94 -11.94
C ASP A 102 23.17 -2.44 -11.66
N ILE A 103 22.71 -2.13 -10.44
CA ILE A 103 22.50 -0.77 -9.95
C ILE A 103 23.82 0.03 -9.91
N VAL A 104 24.95 -0.63 -9.62
CA VAL A 104 26.25 0.04 -9.51
C VAL A 104 26.71 0.51 -10.88
N THR A 105 26.64 -0.37 -11.88
CA THR A 105 26.92 -0.01 -13.28
C THR A 105 25.98 1.10 -13.75
N ALA A 106 24.67 0.95 -13.55
CA ALA A 106 23.69 1.96 -13.95
C ALA A 106 23.97 3.33 -13.32
N PHE A 107 24.34 3.38 -12.05
CA PHE A 107 24.68 4.62 -11.36
C PHE A 107 25.98 5.25 -11.88
N SER A 108 27.00 4.44 -12.15
CA SER A 108 28.25 4.93 -12.76
C SER A 108 28.02 5.51 -14.17
N ALA A 109 27.20 4.84 -14.98
CA ALA A 109 26.83 5.29 -16.32
C ALA A 109 26.03 6.60 -16.27
N LEU A 110 25.07 6.71 -15.34
CA LEU A 110 24.29 7.94 -15.13
C LEU A 110 25.18 9.13 -14.77
N ARG A 111 26.17 8.93 -13.88
CA ARG A 111 27.14 9.97 -13.49
C ARG A 111 28.00 10.42 -14.67
N GLN A 112 28.26 9.52 -15.63
CA GLN A 112 29.01 9.80 -16.85
C GLN A 112 28.13 10.28 -18.00
N HIS A 113 26.83 10.50 -17.76
CA HIS A 113 25.82 10.81 -18.78
C HIS A 113 25.74 9.77 -19.93
N ASP A 114 26.19 8.53 -19.70
CA ASP A 114 26.07 7.43 -20.65
C ASP A 114 24.72 6.73 -20.51
N VAL A 115 23.74 7.25 -21.25
CA VAL A 115 22.39 6.69 -21.29
C VAL A 115 22.31 5.37 -22.07
N ASN A 116 23.29 5.06 -22.91
CA ASN A 116 23.26 3.88 -23.77
C ASN A 116 23.50 2.61 -22.95
N THR A 117 24.45 2.65 -22.01
CA THR A 117 24.71 1.54 -21.10
C THR A 117 23.46 1.18 -20.28
N ILE A 118 22.75 2.19 -19.76
CA ILE A 118 21.50 1.99 -19.02
C ILE A 118 20.41 1.40 -19.93
N ALA A 119 20.28 1.92 -21.16
CA ALA A 119 19.30 1.44 -22.12
C ALA A 119 19.55 -0.01 -22.56
N GLN A 120 20.82 -0.40 -22.77
CA GLN A 120 21.22 -1.76 -23.11
C GLN A 120 20.91 -2.72 -21.97
N GLN A 121 21.32 -2.38 -20.74
CA GLN A 121 21.01 -3.19 -19.56
C GLN A 121 19.50 -3.36 -19.38
N TRP A 122 18.73 -2.29 -19.57
CA TRP A 122 17.27 -2.38 -19.56
C TRP A 122 16.77 -3.33 -20.65
N HIS A 123 17.29 -3.22 -21.88
CA HIS A 123 16.91 -4.04 -23.03
C HIS A 123 17.13 -5.55 -22.79
N GLU A 124 18.16 -5.91 -22.03
CA GLU A 124 18.44 -7.31 -21.66
C GLU A 124 17.51 -7.83 -20.55
N VAL A 125 17.18 -6.97 -19.59
CA VAL A 125 16.45 -7.36 -18.38
C VAL A 125 14.93 -7.43 -18.60
N TRP A 126 14.35 -6.47 -19.33
CA TRP A 126 12.89 -6.34 -19.45
C TRP A 126 12.17 -7.57 -20.04
N PRO A 127 12.70 -8.32 -21.04
CA PRO A 127 11.98 -9.47 -21.60
C PRO A 127 11.94 -10.61 -20.59
N ARG A 128 13.08 -10.87 -19.94
CA ARG A 128 13.21 -11.91 -18.89
C ARG A 128 12.27 -11.62 -17.72
N MET A 129 12.18 -10.35 -17.31
CA MET A 129 11.28 -9.91 -16.24
C MET A 129 9.80 -10.13 -16.60
N ILE A 130 9.41 -9.85 -17.84
CA ILE A 130 8.04 -10.10 -18.32
C ILE A 130 7.75 -11.61 -18.35
N ASP A 131 8.70 -12.41 -18.83
CA ASP A 131 8.54 -13.86 -18.89
C ASP A 131 8.41 -14.48 -17.50
N ASP A 132 9.17 -14.00 -16.52
CA ASP A 132 9.04 -14.43 -15.12
C ASP A 132 7.68 -14.00 -14.52
N ALA A 133 7.25 -12.76 -14.77
CA ALA A 133 5.95 -12.25 -14.30
C ALA A 133 4.76 -13.01 -14.91
N LYS A 134 4.88 -13.49 -16.16
CA LYS A 134 3.85 -14.34 -16.80
C LYS A 134 3.77 -15.73 -16.17
N LYS A 135 4.91 -16.31 -15.78
CA LYS A 135 5.01 -17.66 -15.21
C LYS A 135 4.57 -17.70 -13.75
N ARG A 136 4.65 -16.58 -13.02
CA ARG A 136 4.40 -16.53 -11.57
C ARG A 136 3.08 -15.82 -11.26
N PRO A 137 2.00 -16.55 -10.93
CA PRO A 137 0.68 -15.95 -10.72
C PRO A 137 0.66 -14.97 -9.54
N PHE A 138 1.47 -15.20 -8.50
CA PHE A 138 1.56 -14.28 -7.37
C PHE A 138 2.05 -12.88 -7.78
N ILE A 139 2.95 -12.78 -8.77
CA ILE A 139 3.43 -11.48 -9.28
C ILE A 139 2.28 -10.72 -9.94
N GLN A 140 1.42 -11.41 -10.70
CA GLN A 140 0.28 -10.81 -11.38
C GLN A 140 -0.75 -10.26 -10.38
N ILE A 141 -1.05 -11.01 -9.31
CA ILE A 141 -1.94 -10.56 -8.24
C ILE A 141 -1.35 -9.33 -7.52
N GLY A 142 -0.06 -9.35 -7.23
CA GLY A 142 0.66 -8.22 -6.62
C GLY A 142 0.63 -6.97 -7.52
N LEU A 143 0.91 -7.14 -8.82
CA LEU A 143 0.87 -6.07 -9.81
C LEU A 143 -0.54 -5.48 -9.96
N LEU A 144 -1.57 -6.32 -9.97
CA LEU A 144 -2.96 -5.86 -10.01
C LEU A 144 -3.31 -5.02 -8.76
N ALA A 145 -2.90 -5.48 -7.57
CA ALA A 145 -3.08 -4.70 -6.34
C ALA A 145 -2.34 -3.36 -6.42
N TRP A 146 -1.10 -3.35 -6.92
CA TRP A 146 -0.31 -2.14 -7.10
C TRP A 146 -0.96 -1.18 -8.12
N CYS A 147 -1.47 -1.66 -9.25
CA CYS A 147 -2.19 -0.84 -10.23
C CYS A 147 -3.43 -0.16 -9.64
N ILE A 148 -4.17 -0.88 -8.78
CA ILE A 148 -5.28 -0.27 -8.04
C ILE A 148 -4.76 0.84 -7.11
N LEU A 149 -3.71 0.57 -6.33
CA LEU A 149 -3.12 1.58 -5.44
C LEU A 149 -2.57 2.80 -6.21
N LEU A 150 -1.96 2.59 -7.38
CA LEU A 150 -1.50 3.65 -8.27
C LEU A 150 -2.68 4.54 -8.70
N ALA A 151 -3.77 3.94 -9.19
CA ALA A 151 -4.96 4.69 -9.59
C ALA A 151 -5.53 5.51 -8.41
N LEU A 152 -5.53 4.97 -7.20
CA LEU A 152 -5.96 5.67 -5.99
C LEU A 152 -5.00 6.80 -5.60
N ALA A 153 -3.69 6.60 -5.74
CA ALA A 153 -2.68 7.61 -5.45
C ALA A 153 -2.78 8.80 -6.41
N LEU A 154 -2.89 8.52 -7.72
CA LEU A 154 -3.05 9.53 -8.78
C LEU A 154 -4.36 10.32 -8.65
N THR A 155 -5.42 9.69 -8.14
CA THR A 155 -6.72 10.34 -7.89
C THR A 155 -6.88 10.91 -6.48
N SER A 156 -5.81 10.90 -5.67
CA SER A 156 -5.79 11.47 -4.33
C SER A 156 -5.81 13.01 -4.27
N PRO A 157 -5.24 13.78 -5.23
CA PRO A 157 -5.25 15.24 -5.16
C PRO A 157 -6.66 15.82 -5.18
N GLN A 158 -6.88 16.87 -4.36
CA GLN A 158 -8.19 17.53 -4.23
C GLN A 158 -8.71 18.08 -5.56
N ARG A 159 -7.81 18.49 -6.47
CA ARG A 159 -8.15 18.95 -7.81
C ARG A 159 -8.81 17.84 -8.64
N VAL A 160 -8.23 16.63 -8.63
CA VAL A 160 -8.75 15.47 -9.36
C VAL A 160 -10.09 15.00 -8.78
N MET A 161 -10.21 14.96 -7.45
CA MET A 161 -11.48 14.62 -6.80
C MET A 161 -12.63 15.57 -7.20
N ARG A 162 -12.36 16.87 -7.29
CA ARG A 162 -13.35 17.86 -7.73
C ARG A 162 -13.71 17.69 -9.20
N TRP A 163 -12.73 17.39 -10.05
CA TRP A 163 -12.93 17.18 -11.49
C TRP A 163 -13.75 15.92 -11.82
N MET A 164 -13.45 14.77 -11.18
CA MET A 164 -14.15 13.51 -11.45
C MET A 164 -15.58 13.46 -10.88
N GLY A 165 -15.90 14.33 -9.93
CA GLY A 165 -17.13 14.29 -9.16
C GLY A 165 -17.09 13.27 -8.01
N GLY A 166 -17.67 13.65 -6.87
CA GLY A 166 -17.56 12.88 -5.62
C GLY A 166 -18.13 11.46 -5.68
N LYS A 167 -19.16 11.21 -6.50
CA LYS A 167 -19.75 9.86 -6.67
C LYS A 167 -18.76 8.89 -7.32
N ARG A 168 -18.21 9.25 -8.50
CA ARG A 168 -17.23 8.43 -9.24
C ARG A 168 -15.95 8.24 -8.43
N TRP A 169 -15.46 9.33 -7.82
CA TRP A 169 -14.29 9.28 -6.94
C TRP A 169 -14.48 8.30 -5.78
N LYS A 170 -15.66 8.32 -5.12
CA LYS A 170 -15.98 7.41 -4.03
C LYS A 170 -16.08 5.96 -4.50
N THR A 171 -16.65 5.70 -5.68
CA THR A 171 -16.69 4.35 -6.27
C THR A 171 -15.29 3.84 -6.54
N LEU A 172 -14.44 4.64 -7.19
CA LEU A 172 -13.04 4.29 -7.41
C LEU A 172 -12.33 4.02 -6.08
N HIS A 173 -12.48 4.89 -5.08
CA HIS A 173 -11.85 4.70 -3.77
C HIS A 173 -12.40 3.52 -2.95
N ARG A 174 -13.47 2.85 -3.40
CA ARG A 174 -13.91 1.57 -2.83
C ARG A 174 -13.09 0.39 -3.36
N THR A 175 -12.34 0.52 -4.45
CA THR A 175 -11.47 -0.57 -4.92
C THR A 175 -10.32 -0.86 -3.96
N VAL A 176 -10.02 0.06 -3.02
CA VAL A 176 -9.02 -0.15 -1.95
C VAL A 176 -9.27 -1.42 -1.12
N TYR A 177 -10.52 -1.84 -0.94
CA TYR A 177 -10.84 -3.09 -0.22
C TYR A 177 -10.45 -4.31 -1.06
N GLY A 178 -10.63 -4.23 -2.38
CA GLY A 178 -10.14 -5.23 -3.32
C GLY A 178 -8.62 -5.29 -3.34
N ALA A 179 -7.94 -4.13 -3.38
CA ALA A 179 -6.48 -4.07 -3.30
C ALA A 179 -5.95 -4.72 -2.01
N ALA A 180 -6.59 -4.48 -0.87
CA ALA A 180 -6.20 -5.11 0.40
C ALA A 180 -6.40 -6.63 0.40
N ALA A 181 -7.52 -7.12 -0.17
CA ALA A 181 -7.75 -8.56 -0.31
C ALA A 181 -6.71 -9.20 -1.24
N LEU A 182 -6.46 -8.60 -2.40
CA LEU A 182 -5.44 -9.07 -3.35
C LEU A 182 -4.05 -9.06 -2.73
N ALA A 183 -3.70 -8.05 -1.94
CA ALA A 183 -2.40 -7.99 -1.27
C ALA A 183 -2.22 -9.11 -0.23
N VAL A 184 -3.28 -9.45 0.52
CA VAL A 184 -3.24 -10.60 1.44
C VAL A 184 -3.15 -11.92 0.69
N ILE A 185 -3.93 -12.10 -0.39
CA ILE A 185 -3.85 -13.29 -1.26
C ILE A 185 -2.44 -13.43 -1.83
N HIS A 186 -1.87 -12.36 -2.37
CA HIS A 186 -0.50 -12.31 -2.85
C HIS A 186 0.49 -12.77 -1.77
N TYR A 187 0.37 -12.29 -0.52
CA TYR A 187 1.26 -12.70 0.56
C TYR A 187 1.14 -14.20 0.88
N TRP A 188 -0.08 -14.74 0.95
CA TRP A 188 -0.29 -16.19 1.13
C TRP A 188 0.33 -17.05 0.02
N MET A 189 0.35 -16.56 -1.22
CA MET A 189 0.96 -17.28 -2.35
C MET A 189 2.49 -17.26 -2.33
N VAL A 190 3.10 -16.26 -1.66
CA VAL A 190 4.56 -16.10 -1.58
C VAL A 190 5.15 -16.95 -0.47
N VAL A 191 4.46 -17.09 0.67
CA VAL A 191 4.96 -17.90 1.78
C VAL A 191 4.95 -19.38 1.42
N LYS A 192 5.93 -20.12 1.95
CA LYS A 192 6.00 -21.57 1.79
C LYS A 192 4.79 -22.23 2.46
N THR A 193 4.36 -23.37 1.93
CA THR A 193 3.30 -24.17 2.53
C THR A 193 3.64 -24.52 3.99
N GLY A 194 2.67 -24.35 4.88
CA GLY A 194 2.85 -24.55 6.33
C GLY A 194 3.38 -23.33 7.10
N VAL A 195 3.87 -22.28 6.42
CA VAL A 195 4.27 -21.03 7.06
C VAL A 195 3.04 -20.13 7.21
N LEU A 196 2.61 -19.90 8.46
CA LEU A 196 1.41 -19.13 8.75
C LEU A 196 1.65 -17.62 8.91
N GLU A 197 2.84 -17.09 8.65
CA GLU A 197 3.16 -15.66 8.83
C GLU A 197 2.04 -14.65 8.42
N PRO A 198 1.32 -14.82 7.29
CA PRO A 198 0.28 -13.88 6.87
C PRO A 198 -1.01 -13.92 7.72
N TRP A 199 -1.14 -14.83 8.70
CA TRP A 199 -2.36 -15.00 9.48
C TRP A 199 -2.76 -13.72 10.22
N LYS A 200 -1.78 -12.98 10.77
CA LYS A 200 -2.04 -11.73 11.53
C LYS A 200 -2.69 -10.66 10.66
N VAL A 201 -2.12 -10.41 9.48
CA VAL A 201 -2.65 -9.41 8.54
C VAL A 201 -4.02 -9.84 7.98
N THR A 202 -4.21 -11.14 7.79
CA THR A 202 -5.49 -11.73 7.35
C THR A 202 -6.58 -11.52 8.40
N ALA A 203 -6.29 -11.85 9.66
CA ALA A 203 -7.22 -11.67 10.78
C ALA A 203 -7.60 -10.21 10.96
N VAL A 204 -6.62 -9.30 10.93
CA VAL A 204 -6.86 -7.85 11.02
C VAL A 204 -7.76 -7.39 9.86
N LEU A 205 -7.44 -7.75 8.61
CA LEU A 205 -8.26 -7.37 7.47
C LEU A 205 -9.70 -7.90 7.60
N ALA A 206 -9.86 -9.18 7.95
CA ALA A 206 -11.17 -9.80 8.14
C ALA A 206 -11.99 -9.05 9.19
N VAL A 207 -11.43 -8.75 10.35
CA VAL A 207 -12.09 -7.97 11.41
C VAL A 207 -12.49 -6.58 10.91
N LEU A 208 -11.59 -5.88 10.20
CA LEU A 208 -11.88 -4.54 9.65
C LEU A 208 -13.02 -4.56 8.63
N LEU A 209 -13.08 -5.57 7.76
CA LEU A 209 -14.14 -5.73 6.77
C LEU A 209 -15.47 -6.12 7.42
N LEU A 210 -15.46 -7.07 8.36
CA LEU A 210 -16.66 -7.50 9.10
C LEU A 210 -17.26 -6.36 9.92
N ALA A 211 -16.43 -5.62 10.67
CA ALA A 211 -16.88 -4.45 11.43
C ALA A 211 -17.58 -3.41 10.54
N ARG A 212 -17.15 -3.29 9.29
CA ARG A 212 -17.78 -2.41 8.32
C ARG A 212 -19.14 -2.92 7.84
N ILE A 213 -19.25 -4.20 7.51
CA ILE A 213 -20.50 -4.84 7.05
C ILE A 213 -21.54 -4.79 8.17
N VAL A 214 -21.19 -5.21 9.38
CA VAL A 214 -22.10 -5.20 10.55
C VAL A 214 -22.64 -3.80 10.81
N TRP A 215 -21.79 -2.77 10.73
CA TRP A 215 -22.25 -1.40 10.90
C TRP A 215 -23.23 -0.96 9.80
N GLN A 216 -22.98 -1.34 8.54
CA GLN A 216 -23.88 -1.03 7.43
C GLN A 216 -25.26 -1.67 7.65
N LEU A 217 -25.31 -2.95 8.05
CA LEU A 217 -26.56 -3.65 8.31
C LEU A 217 -27.33 -3.03 9.49
N ARG A 218 -26.65 -2.65 10.58
CA ARG A 218 -27.28 -2.04 11.76
C ARG A 218 -27.89 -0.66 11.49
N HIS A 219 -27.33 0.11 10.54
CA HIS A 219 -27.77 1.49 10.26
C HIS A 219 -28.64 1.61 8.99
N SER A 220 -28.95 0.50 8.33
CA SER A 220 -29.88 0.44 7.18
C SER A 220 -31.33 0.17 7.59
N ARG A 221 -31.71 0.33 8.87
CA ARG A 221 -33.11 0.18 9.29
C ARG A 221 -33.97 1.25 8.55
N PRO A 222 -35.02 0.85 7.82
CA PRO A 222 -35.90 1.79 7.15
C PRO A 222 -36.54 2.70 8.21
N GLN A 223 -36.54 4.03 7.97
CA GLN A 223 -37.47 4.90 8.67
C GLN A 223 -38.88 4.37 8.40
N THR A 224 -39.54 3.84 9.42
CA THR A 224 -40.96 3.56 9.38
C THR A 224 -41.66 4.87 9.01
N ARG A 225 -42.10 4.98 7.75
CA ARG A 225 -42.93 6.07 7.29
C ARG A 225 -44.19 6.04 8.15
N THR A 226 -44.33 7.03 9.03
CA THR A 226 -45.59 7.28 9.73
C THR A 226 -46.65 7.51 8.63
N PRO A 227 -47.76 6.74 8.60
CA PRO A 227 -48.81 7.00 7.63
C PRO A 227 -49.38 8.39 7.94
N THR A 228 -49.32 9.29 6.98
CA THR A 228 -50.07 10.54 6.98
C THR A 228 -51.55 10.17 7.10
N ARG A 229 -52.16 10.39 8.27
CA ARG A 229 -53.61 10.38 8.41
C ARG A 229 -54.14 11.57 7.60
N ILE A 230 -54.93 11.27 6.57
CA ILE A 230 -55.83 12.21 5.90
C ILE A 230 -57.15 12.18 6.68
#